data_AF-H3AXZ8-F1
#
_entry.id   AF-H3AXZ8-F1
#
_cell.length_a   1.000
_cell.length_b   1.000
_cell.length_c   1.000
_cell.angle_alpha   90.00
_cell.angle_beta   90.00
_cell.angle_gamma   90.00
#
_symmetry.space_group_name_H-M   'P 1'
#
loop_
_entity.id
_entity.type
_entity.pdbx_description
1 polymer ?
#
loop_
_entity_poly.entity_id
_entity_poly.type
_entity_poly.pdbx_seq_one_letter_code
_entity_poly.pdbx_strand_id
1 'polypeptide(L)'
;MAVFCRTVQKCTIGLKNLSEQLVTPITWTGFFRSKYTKPRISEKLFDPKPGDHEKYGGNLEPHKLHLVTRIKSGQRRPYWEKKILHDLGLNKAHQPRVHKNIPAVNIKLRAIKHLIRVQPLKLPQGLPTEEELSETYLKSTGELVIRCRLKPLEQKAIGS
;
A
#
# COMPACT_ATOMS: atom_id res chain seq x y z
N MET A 1 -34.45 16.52 -42.08
CA MET A 1 -35.18 15.56 -42.94
C MET A 1 -34.20 14.96 -43.93
N ALA A 2 -33.71 13.74 -43.67
CA ALA A 2 -33.21 12.79 -44.68
C ALA A 2 -32.74 11.53 -43.93
N VAL A 3 -33.68 10.60 -43.77
CA VAL A 3 -33.46 9.23 -43.37
C VAL A 3 -32.74 8.52 -44.51
N PHE A 4 -31.63 7.85 -44.24
CA PHE A 4 -31.12 6.84 -45.17
C PHE A 4 -30.87 5.53 -44.43
N CYS A 5 -31.93 4.73 -44.44
CA CYS A 5 -32.01 3.35 -43.99
C CYS A 5 -31.09 2.50 -44.88
N ARG A 6 -30.06 1.84 -44.32
CA ARG A 6 -29.32 0.79 -45.04
C ARG A 6 -29.92 -0.56 -44.70
N THR A 7 -30.49 -1.16 -45.72
CA THR A 7 -31.14 -2.47 -45.75
C THR A 7 -30.17 -3.59 -45.37
N VAL A 8 -30.64 -4.46 -44.47
CA VAL A 8 -29.99 -5.72 -44.10
C VAL A 8 -30.21 -6.72 -45.22
N GLN A 9 -29.18 -6.96 -46.03
CA GLN A 9 -29.18 -8.06 -47.00
C GLN A 9 -28.89 -9.36 -46.25
N LYS A 10 -29.94 -10.17 -46.03
CA LYS A 10 -29.83 -11.55 -45.56
C LYS A 10 -29.26 -12.40 -46.70
N CYS A 11 -28.01 -12.85 -46.56
CA CYS A 11 -27.50 -13.99 -47.33
C CYS A 11 -27.66 -15.26 -46.49
N THR A 12 -28.77 -15.97 -46.69
CA THR A 12 -28.93 -17.36 -46.30
C THR A 12 -28.32 -18.23 -47.39
N ILE A 13 -27.08 -18.70 -47.18
CA ILE A 13 -26.44 -19.68 -48.06
C ILE A 13 -25.95 -20.84 -47.19
N GLY A 14 -26.59 -22.00 -47.36
CA GLY A 14 -25.94 -23.30 -47.25
C GLY A 14 -25.81 -23.94 -45.86
N LEU A 15 -26.94 -24.32 -45.24
CA LEU A 15 -26.94 -25.44 -44.29
C LEU A 15 -26.93 -26.76 -45.10
N LYS A 16 -25.75 -27.37 -45.28
CA LYS A 16 -25.61 -28.81 -45.52
C LYS A 16 -24.33 -29.35 -44.88
N ASN A 17 -24.54 -30.15 -43.84
CA ASN A 17 -23.81 -31.38 -43.50
C ASN A 17 -22.30 -31.24 -43.17
N LEU A 18 -22.01 -31.01 -41.89
CA LEU A 18 -20.81 -31.56 -41.26
C LEU A 18 -21.26 -32.60 -40.23
N SER A 19 -21.35 -33.83 -40.72
CA SER A 19 -21.42 -35.04 -39.92
C SER A 19 -20.20 -35.10 -38.99
N GLU A 20 -20.51 -35.21 -37.69
CA GLU A 20 -19.78 -36.01 -36.71
C GLU A 20 -18.30 -36.27 -37.00
N GLN A 21 -17.44 -35.30 -36.71
CA GLN A 21 -16.06 -35.62 -36.35
C GLN A 21 -15.64 -34.77 -35.15
N LEU A 22 -15.70 -35.44 -34.00
CA LEU A 22 -14.88 -35.18 -32.81
C LEU A 22 -15.05 -33.79 -32.18
N VAL A 23 -16.25 -33.55 -31.67
CA VAL A 23 -16.39 -32.78 -30.42
C VAL A 23 -15.76 -33.64 -29.31
N THR A 24 -14.44 -33.56 -29.16
CA THR A 24 -13.90 -33.75 -27.81
C THR A 24 -14.41 -32.55 -27.03
N PRO A 25 -15.26 -32.73 -26.00
CA PRO A 25 -15.46 -31.65 -25.07
C PRO A 25 -14.08 -31.45 -24.46
N ILE A 26 -13.42 -30.35 -24.80
CA ILE A 26 -12.34 -29.83 -23.98
C ILE A 26 -13.04 -29.58 -22.65
N THR A 27 -12.98 -30.57 -21.77
CA THR A 27 -13.47 -30.51 -20.41
C THR A 27 -12.60 -29.46 -19.75
N TRP A 28 -13.03 -28.21 -19.85
CA TRP A 28 -12.59 -27.12 -19.00
C TRP A 28 -13.12 -27.41 -17.58
N THR A 29 -12.62 -28.48 -16.97
CA THR A 29 -12.51 -28.63 -15.52
C THR A 29 -11.26 -27.89 -15.03
N GLY A 30 -10.87 -26.82 -15.71
CA GLY A 30 -10.06 -25.77 -15.11
C GLY A 30 -10.98 -24.97 -14.21
N PHE A 31 -10.74 -25.00 -12.91
CA PHE A 31 -11.37 -24.09 -11.95
C PHE A 31 -11.35 -22.67 -12.51
N PHE A 32 -12.49 -22.20 -13.02
CA PHE A 32 -12.66 -20.81 -13.40
C PHE A 32 -12.31 -19.97 -12.19
N ARG A 33 -11.40 -19.01 -12.39
CA ARG A 33 -10.87 -18.12 -11.36
C ARG A 33 -12.02 -17.59 -10.51
N SER A 34 -12.04 -18.03 -9.24
CA SER A 34 -13.07 -17.66 -8.28
C SER A 34 -13.16 -16.13 -8.17
N LYS A 35 -14.38 -15.63 -7.91
CA LYS A 35 -14.66 -14.19 -7.71
C LYS A 35 -13.57 -13.55 -6.85
N TYR A 36 -13.08 -12.37 -7.24
CA TYR A 36 -12.07 -11.67 -6.45
C TYR A 36 -12.67 -11.25 -5.10
N THR A 37 -12.19 -11.84 -4.01
CA THR A 37 -12.62 -11.58 -2.63
C THR A 37 -11.54 -10.87 -1.83
N LYS A 38 -11.90 -10.38 -0.64
CA LYS A 38 -10.92 -9.78 0.28
C LYS A 38 -9.95 -10.87 0.76
N PRO A 39 -8.63 -10.66 0.63
CA PRO A 39 -7.65 -11.63 1.10
C PRO A 39 -7.70 -11.73 2.63
N ARG A 40 -7.69 -12.96 3.14
CA ARG A 40 -7.47 -13.24 4.56
C ARG A 40 -5.97 -13.43 4.76
N ILE A 41 -5.36 -12.58 5.58
CA ILE A 41 -3.92 -12.64 5.87
C ILE A 41 -3.75 -13.41 7.18
N SER A 42 -2.90 -14.44 7.17
CA SER A 42 -2.60 -15.21 8.38
C SER A 42 -1.84 -14.36 9.40
N GLU A 43 -2.13 -14.57 10.68
CA GLU A 43 -1.46 -13.84 11.78
C GLU A 43 0.03 -14.17 11.86
N LYS A 44 0.38 -15.43 11.60
CA LYS A 44 1.76 -15.95 11.52
C LYS A 44 2.68 -15.16 10.59
N LEU A 45 2.14 -14.44 9.60
CA LEU A 45 2.94 -13.61 8.70
C LEU A 45 3.58 -12.42 9.42
N PHE A 46 2.99 -11.97 10.53
CA PHE A 46 3.42 -10.77 11.25
C PHE A 46 4.21 -11.06 12.52
N ASP A 47 4.45 -12.33 12.83
CA ASP A 47 5.31 -12.72 13.93
C ASP A 47 6.78 -12.50 13.51
N PRO A 48 7.56 -11.71 14.26
CA PRO A 48 8.95 -11.44 13.91
C PRO A 48 9.78 -12.71 14.05
N LYS A 49 10.68 -12.96 13.08
CA LYS A 49 11.65 -14.06 13.20
C LYS A 49 12.89 -13.56 13.95
N PRO A 50 13.63 -14.45 14.64
CA PRO A 50 14.82 -14.05 15.41
C PRO A 50 15.82 -13.19 14.61
N GLY A 51 16.12 -13.55 13.36
CA GLY A 51 17.05 -12.80 12.51
C GLY A 51 16.49 -11.49 11.92
N ASP A 52 15.18 -11.22 12.02
CA ASP A 52 14.60 -9.97 11.49
C ASP A 52 15.02 -8.77 12.34
N HIS A 53 15.17 -8.95 13.66
CA HIS A 53 15.57 -7.88 14.58
C HIS A 53 16.96 -7.34 14.25
N GLU A 54 17.93 -8.22 13.99
CA GLU A 54 19.30 -7.85 13.59
C GLU A 54 19.31 -7.16 12.22
N LYS A 55 18.53 -7.68 11.26
CA LYS A 55 18.46 -7.14 9.90
C LYS A 55 17.89 -5.73 9.84
N TYR A 56 16.82 -5.46 10.59
CA TYR A 56 16.11 -4.17 10.53
C TYR A 56 16.49 -3.23 11.67
N GLY A 57 17.38 -3.65 12.59
CA GLY A 57 17.76 -2.87 13.77
C GLY A 57 16.57 -2.59 14.69
N GLY A 58 15.66 -3.56 14.82
CA GLY A 58 14.46 -3.44 15.63
C GLY A 58 14.75 -3.83 17.08
N ASN A 59 14.40 -2.97 18.04
CA ASN A 59 14.51 -3.28 19.46
C ASN A 59 13.46 -4.34 19.86
N LEU A 60 13.71 -5.05 20.98
CA LEU A 60 12.70 -5.91 21.61
C LEU A 60 11.49 -5.09 22.08
N GLU A 61 11.73 -3.84 22.50
CA GLU A 61 10.67 -2.91 22.85
C GLU A 61 9.99 -2.33 21.60
N PRO A 62 8.66 -2.46 21.46
CA PRO A 62 7.94 -1.97 20.31
C PRO A 62 7.84 -0.45 20.31
N HIS A 63 7.91 0.16 19.13
CA HIS A 63 7.68 1.60 18.99
C HIS A 63 6.19 1.94 19.13
N LYS A 64 5.90 3.14 19.66
CA LYS A 64 4.54 3.58 19.97
C LYS A 64 3.77 4.13 18.75
N LEU A 65 4.48 4.78 17.83
CA LEU A 65 3.89 5.52 16.72
C LEU A 65 4.48 5.09 15.38
N HIS A 66 3.60 4.82 14.40
CA HIS A 66 3.96 4.55 13.02
C HIS A 66 3.98 5.83 12.21
N LEU A 67 5.00 5.98 11.38
CA LEU A 67 5.05 6.90 10.27
C LEU A 67 4.60 6.17 9.00
N VAL A 68 3.40 6.47 8.52
CA VAL A 68 2.80 5.82 7.36
C VAL A 68 2.83 6.78 6.18
N THR A 69 3.40 6.33 5.06
CA THR A 69 3.46 7.10 3.83
C THR A 69 2.90 6.29 2.67
N ARG A 70 1.98 6.84 1.89
CA ARG A 70 1.49 6.15 0.68
C ARG A 70 2.52 6.25 -0.44
N ILE A 71 2.98 5.11 -0.94
CA ILE A 71 3.91 5.01 -2.08
C ILE A 71 3.16 4.65 -3.38
N LYS A 72 2.20 3.72 -3.34
CA LYS A 72 1.45 3.31 -4.53
C LYS A 72 0.08 3.98 -4.62
N SER A 73 -0.38 4.18 -5.86
CA SER A 73 -1.70 4.73 -6.13
C SER A 73 -2.83 3.77 -5.68
N GLY A 74 -3.94 4.36 -5.21
CA GLY A 74 -5.20 3.65 -4.96
C GLY A 74 -6.04 3.44 -6.24
N GLN A 75 -5.59 3.93 -7.40
CA GLN A 75 -6.27 3.68 -8.67
C GLN A 75 -6.23 2.18 -9.03
N ARG A 76 -7.30 1.68 -9.65
CA ARG A 76 -7.47 0.25 -9.98
C ARG A 76 -7.42 -0.68 -8.76
N ARG A 77 -7.61 -0.15 -7.56
CA ARG A 77 -7.77 -0.92 -6.32
C ARG A 77 -9.25 -1.12 -5.96
N PRO A 78 -9.57 -2.17 -5.21
CA PRO A 78 -10.92 -2.40 -4.71
C PRO A 78 -11.41 -1.23 -3.85
N TYR A 79 -12.73 -1.01 -3.85
CA TYR A 79 -13.34 0.10 -3.11
C TYR A 79 -13.03 0.06 -1.60
N TRP A 80 -12.85 -1.12 -1.02
CA TRP A 80 -12.51 -1.26 0.40
C TRP A 80 -11.10 -0.77 0.73
N GLU A 81 -10.11 -0.96 -0.16
CA GLU A 81 -8.76 -0.43 0.05
C GLU A 81 -8.77 1.10 -0.03
N LYS A 82 -9.55 1.66 -0.97
CA LYS A 82 -9.72 3.11 -1.11
C LYS A 82 -10.36 3.72 0.14
N LYS A 83 -11.37 3.05 0.72
CA LYS A 83 -11.99 3.49 1.97
C LYS A 83 -10.98 3.52 3.11
N ILE A 84 -10.15 2.48 3.25
CA ILE A 84 -9.11 2.43 4.31
C ILE A 84 -8.08 3.56 4.12
N LEU A 85 -7.65 3.84 2.89
CA LEU A 85 -6.75 4.96 2.61
C LEU A 85 -7.35 6.31 3.03
N HIS A 86 -8.66 6.50 2.77
CA HIS A 86 -9.38 7.69 3.17
C HIS A 86 -9.50 7.80 4.70
N ASP A 87 -9.88 6.72 5.37
CA ASP A 87 -10.02 6.65 6.83
C ASP A 87 -8.69 6.92 7.56
N LEU A 88 -7.55 6.58 6.94
CA LEU A 88 -6.21 6.85 7.46
C LEU A 88 -5.65 8.22 7.03
N GLY A 89 -6.39 9.02 6.23
CA GLY A 89 -5.92 10.32 5.76
C GLY A 89 -4.77 10.25 4.75
N LEU A 90 -4.61 9.12 4.06
CA LEU A 90 -3.57 8.85 3.04
C LEU A 90 -4.07 9.18 1.63
N ASN A 91 -4.78 10.30 1.48
CA ASN A 91 -5.36 10.74 0.21
C ASN A 91 -4.31 11.29 -0.77
N LYS A 92 -3.26 11.94 -0.25
CA LYS A 92 -2.11 12.43 -1.02
C LYS A 92 -0.96 11.43 -0.94
N ALA A 93 -0.25 11.22 -2.05
CA ALA A 93 0.92 10.34 -2.08
C ALA A 93 2.12 11.06 -1.48
N HIS A 94 3.10 10.30 -0.97
CA HIS A 94 4.35 10.82 -0.42
C HIS A 94 4.21 11.82 0.75
N GLN A 95 3.02 11.94 1.34
CA GLN A 95 2.80 12.72 2.55
C GLN A 95 2.78 11.79 3.76
N PRO A 96 3.73 11.92 4.70
CA PRO A 96 3.76 11.08 5.89
C PRO A 96 2.63 11.45 6.84
N ARG A 97 2.01 10.43 7.46
CA ARG A 97 0.97 10.55 8.49
C ARG A 97 1.36 9.71 9.70
N VAL A 98 1.12 10.23 10.89
CA VAL A 98 1.42 9.55 12.15
C VAL A 98 0.19 8.79 12.63
N HIS A 99 0.34 7.52 12.96
CA HIS A 99 -0.72 6.69 13.54
C HIS A 99 -0.23 5.91 14.76
N LYS A 100 -1.16 5.60 15.67
CA LYS A 100 -0.87 4.80 16.87
C LYS A 100 -0.59 3.34 16.50
N ASN A 101 0.41 2.73 17.14
CA ASN A 101 0.67 1.29 17.02
C ASN A 101 -0.30 0.50 17.92
N ILE A 102 -1.57 0.40 17.48
CA ILE A 102 -2.66 -0.31 18.18
C ILE A 102 -3.24 -1.37 17.24
N PRO A 103 -3.71 -2.54 17.73
CA PRO A 103 -4.25 -3.60 16.88
C PRO A 103 -5.31 -3.13 15.87
N ALA A 104 -6.23 -2.27 16.28
CA ALA A 104 -7.27 -1.71 15.42
C ALA A 104 -6.71 -0.95 14.18
N VAL A 105 -5.62 -0.20 14.37
CA VAL A 105 -4.92 0.49 13.29
C VAL A 105 -4.11 -0.51 12.47
N ASN A 106 -3.40 -1.43 13.13
CA ASN A 106 -2.56 -2.41 12.47
C ASN A 106 -3.36 -3.31 11.51
N ILE A 107 -4.59 -3.72 11.88
CA ILE A 107 -5.46 -4.50 10.97
C ILE A 107 -5.74 -3.72 9.66
N LYS A 108 -6.02 -2.42 9.75
CA LYS A 108 -6.21 -1.56 8.58
C LYS A 108 -4.93 -1.47 7.74
N LEU A 109 -3.78 -1.25 8.39
CA LEU A 109 -2.48 -1.18 7.71
C LEU A 109 -2.11 -2.51 7.02
N ARG A 110 -2.41 -3.66 7.64
CA ARG A 110 -2.19 -5.00 7.06
C ARG A 110 -2.95 -5.18 5.74
N ALA A 111 -4.18 -4.68 5.66
CA ALA A 111 -5.01 -4.78 4.46
C ALA A 111 -4.47 -3.95 3.28
N ILE A 112 -3.78 -2.84 3.55
CA ILE A 112 -3.21 -1.95 2.52
C ILE A 112 -1.67 -1.99 2.47
N LYS A 113 -1.04 -3.01 3.06
CA LYS A 113 0.43 -3.09 3.24
C LYS A 113 1.22 -2.98 1.94
N HIS A 114 0.62 -3.34 0.81
CA HIS A 114 1.22 -3.23 -0.52
C HIS A 114 1.19 -1.81 -1.12
N LEU A 115 0.46 -0.87 -0.52
CA LEU A 115 0.32 0.52 -0.99
C LEU A 115 1.17 1.51 -0.19
N ILE A 116 1.57 1.14 1.02
CA ILE A 116 2.17 2.04 2.01
C ILE A 116 3.59 1.65 2.39
N ARG A 117 4.36 2.64 2.83
CA ARG A 117 5.55 2.49 3.65
C ARG A 117 5.14 2.65 5.11
N VAL A 118 5.62 1.78 5.98
CA VAL A 118 5.51 1.95 7.43
C VAL A 118 6.93 2.06 7.98
N GLN A 119 7.19 3.10 8.77
CA GLN A 119 8.44 3.31 9.49
C GLN A 119 8.12 3.59 10.96
N PRO A 120 9.00 3.24 11.90
CA PRO A 120 8.87 3.71 13.28
C PRO A 120 9.18 5.20 13.37
N LEU A 121 8.39 5.95 14.14
CA LEU A 121 8.74 7.33 14.49
C LEU A 121 9.79 7.33 15.61
N LYS A 122 10.96 7.91 15.33
CA LYS A 122 12.07 8.03 16.29
C LYS A 122 12.13 9.45 16.84
N LEU A 123 12.30 9.57 18.15
CA LEU A 123 12.35 10.85 18.87
C LEU A 123 13.68 10.97 19.63
N PRO A 124 14.79 11.35 18.96
CA PRO A 124 16.09 11.38 19.61
C PRO A 124 16.19 12.43 20.73
N GLN A 125 15.47 13.54 20.62
CA GLN A 125 15.45 14.61 21.63
C GLN A 125 14.23 14.55 22.58
N GLY A 126 13.39 13.52 22.46
CA GLY A 126 12.14 13.40 23.21
C GLY A 126 10.93 14.04 22.50
N LEU A 127 9.87 14.31 23.28
CA LEU A 127 8.68 15.00 22.77
C LEU A 127 8.96 16.51 22.68
N PRO A 128 8.49 17.19 21.62
CA PRO A 128 8.65 18.63 21.50
C PRO A 128 7.78 19.36 22.53
N THR A 129 8.34 20.41 23.13
CA THR A 129 7.60 21.37 23.97
C THR A 129 6.78 22.33 23.07
N GLU A 130 5.79 23.03 23.63
CA GLU A 130 4.91 23.96 22.89
C GLU A 130 5.67 25.01 22.07
N GLU A 131 6.74 25.57 22.64
CA GLU A 131 7.61 26.55 21.97
C GLU A 131 8.37 25.97 20.77
N GLU A 132 8.69 24.67 20.83
CA GLU A 132 9.50 23.97 19.84
C GLU A 132 8.68 23.39 18.68
N LEU A 133 7.34 23.45 18.76
CA LEU A 133 6.45 22.85 17.77
C LEU A 133 6.66 23.42 16.36
N SER A 134 6.84 24.73 16.25
CA SER A 134 7.07 25.46 14.98
C SER A 134 8.39 25.08 14.31
N GLU A 135 9.35 24.58 15.09
CA GLU A 135 10.71 24.27 14.64
C GLU A 135 10.96 22.78 14.42
N THR A 136 9.93 21.96 14.59
CA THR A 136 10.04 20.53 14.34
C THR A 136 10.02 20.23 12.85
N TYR A 137 10.87 19.31 12.40
CA TYR A 137 10.81 18.76 11.06
C TYR A 137 11.08 17.26 11.07
N LEU A 138 10.40 16.56 10.17
CA LEU A 138 10.52 15.12 10.01
C LEU A 138 11.53 14.78 8.93
N LYS A 139 12.54 13.97 9.28
CA LYS A 139 13.52 13.44 8.31
C LYS A 139 12.95 12.23 7.55
N SER A 140 13.54 11.94 6.39
CA SER A 140 13.24 10.74 5.59
C SER A 140 13.55 9.42 6.30
N THR A 141 14.44 9.45 7.31
CA THR A 141 14.77 8.32 8.18
C THR A 141 13.64 7.94 9.13
N GLY A 142 12.68 8.85 9.37
CA GLY A 142 11.64 8.70 10.39
C GLY A 142 11.99 9.34 11.74
N GLU A 143 13.05 10.13 11.81
CA GLU A 143 13.41 10.95 12.99
C GLU A 143 12.67 12.29 12.99
N LEU A 144 12.05 12.63 14.11
CA LEU A 144 11.55 13.99 14.36
C LEU A 144 12.66 14.80 15.04
N VAL A 145 13.11 15.86 14.38
CA VAL A 145 14.21 16.71 14.86
C VAL A 145 13.72 18.12 15.08
N ILE A 146 14.20 18.72 16.18
CA ILE A 146 13.89 20.09 16.60
C ILE A 146 15.04 20.99 16.12
N ARG A 147 14.75 21.98 15.25
CA ARG A 147 15.80 22.81 14.61
C ARG A 147 16.59 23.63 15.61
N CYS A 148 15.94 24.26 16.58
CA CYS A 148 16.55 25.04 17.67
C CYS A 148 17.74 24.35 18.35
N ARG A 149 17.71 23.02 18.44
CA ARG A 149 18.73 22.22 19.14
C ARG A 149 19.88 21.76 18.23
N LEU A 150 19.86 22.10 16.94
CA LEU A 150 20.91 21.72 16.00
C LEU A 150 22.08 22.69 16.07
N LYS A 151 23.25 22.18 16.45
CA LYS A 151 24.52 22.90 16.31
C LYS A 151 25.02 22.76 14.87
N PRO A 152 25.68 23.79 14.31
CA PRO A 152 26.39 23.64 13.04
C PRO A 152 27.37 22.47 13.14
N LEU A 153 27.42 21.64 12.10
CA LEU A 153 28.37 20.52 12.07
C LEU A 153 29.78 21.12 11.96
N GLU A 154 30.60 20.95 12.99
CA GLU A 154 32.01 21.34 12.90
C GLU A 154 32.66 20.55 11.76
N GLN A 155 33.02 21.25 10.68
CA GLN A 155 33.74 20.65 9.57
C GLN A 155 35.14 20.32 10.08
N LYS A 156 35.38 19.04 10.39
CA LYS A 156 36.75 18.57 10.63
C LYS A 156 37.52 18.83 9.34
N ALA A 157 38.43 19.80 9.39
CA ALA A 157 39.33 20.10 8.30
C ALA A 157 39.99 18.79 7.84
N ILE A 158 39.69 18.38 6.62
CA ILE A 158 40.34 17.24 5.97
C ILE A 158 41.76 17.73 5.73
N GLY A 159 42.68 17.33 6.61
CA GLY A 159 44.11 17.54 6.43
C GLY A 159 44.55 16.80 5.17
N SER A 160 45.10 17.57 4.22
CA SER A 160 45.80 17.14 3.01
C SER A 160 46.97 16.22 3.32
#